data_AF-A0A7Z2ZHZ2-F1
#
_entry.id   AF-A0A7Z2ZHZ2-F1
#
_cell.length_a   1.000
_cell.length_b   1.000
_cell.length_c   1.000
_cell.angle_alpha   90.00
_cell.angle_beta   90.00
_cell.angle_gamma   90.00
#
_symmetry.space_group_name_H-M   'P 1'
#
loop_
_entity.id
_entity.type
_entity.pdbx_description
1 polymer ?
#
loop_
_entity_poly.entity_id
_entity_poly.type
_entity_poly.pdbx_seq_one_letter_code
_entity_poly.pdbx_strand_id
1 'polypeptide(L)'
;MDAASPITQLPEGADYSISEEEQFRLWRAYHAAALLAALTNDVAIEAGINHDGPAAVAEYIRHELLDVLNGAQHLREPDPSIPPSGADLI
;
A
#
# COMPACT_ATOMS: atom_id res chain seq x y z
N MET A 1 32.78 -14.15 15.09
CA MET A 1 31.88 -13.11 15.62
C MET A 1 30.70 -13.08 14.69
N ASP A 2 29.65 -13.82 15.02
CA ASP A 2 28.40 -13.78 14.27
C ASP A 2 27.71 -12.44 14.56
N ALA A 3 27.58 -11.61 13.54
CA ALA A 3 26.79 -10.40 13.61
C ALA A 3 25.33 -10.82 13.72
N ALA A 4 24.78 -10.77 14.92
CA ALA A 4 23.35 -10.92 15.14
C ALA A 4 22.63 -9.86 14.30
N SER A 5 21.88 -10.31 13.29
CA SER A 5 20.94 -9.46 12.56
C SER A 5 20.03 -8.78 13.57
N PRO A 6 19.80 -7.45 13.47
CA PRO A 6 18.88 -6.79 14.38
C PRO A 6 17.51 -7.48 14.23
N ILE A 7 17.03 -8.05 15.33
CA ILE A 7 15.67 -8.57 15.39
C ILE A 7 14.77 -7.33 15.27
N THR A 8 14.28 -7.07 14.06
CA THR A 8 13.20 -6.11 13.85
C THR A 8 12.00 -6.67 14.62
N GLN A 9 11.84 -6.25 15.87
CA GLN A 9 10.68 -6.64 16.67
C GLN A 9 9.46 -6.04 15.99
N LEU A 10 8.72 -6.88 15.28
CA LEU A 10 7.47 -6.50 14.65
C LEU A 10 6.43 -6.17 15.73
N PRO A 11 5.50 -5.24 15.47
CA PRO A 11 4.47 -4.87 16.43
C PRO A 11 3.68 -6.10 16.90
N GLU A 12 3.41 -6.17 18.20
CA GLU A 12 2.62 -7.25 18.78
C GLU A 12 1.21 -7.24 18.15
N GLY A 13 0.84 -8.34 17.51
CA GLY A 13 -0.43 -8.47 16.77
C GLY A 13 -0.37 -8.16 15.27
N ALA A 14 0.80 -7.81 14.69
CA ALA A 14 0.92 -7.67 13.25
C ALA A 14 0.80 -9.05 12.55
N ASP A 15 -0.11 -9.15 11.58
CA ASP A 15 -0.31 -10.37 10.78
C ASP A 15 0.45 -10.32 9.45
N TYR A 16 0.77 -9.11 8.96
CA TYR A 16 1.51 -8.89 7.72
C TYR A 16 2.67 -7.92 7.91
N SER A 17 3.73 -8.12 7.13
CA SER A 17 4.82 -7.16 6.94
C SER A 17 4.91 -6.75 5.48
N ILE A 18 5.32 -5.51 5.28
CA ILE A 18 5.68 -4.98 3.97
C ILE A 18 7.15 -4.58 3.99
N SER A 19 7.81 -4.63 2.83
CA SER A 19 9.18 -4.17 2.63
C SER A 19 9.29 -2.65 2.73
N GLU A 20 10.52 -2.14 2.89
CA GLU A 20 10.79 -0.70 2.86
C GLU A 20 10.42 -0.08 1.50
N GLU A 21 10.60 -0.82 0.41
CA GLU A 21 10.17 -0.36 -0.93
C GLU A 21 8.64 -0.19 -0.99
N GLU A 22 7.90 -1.15 -0.47
CA GLU A 22 6.44 -1.10 -0.40
C GLU A 22 5.95 0.04 0.51
N GLN A 23 6.65 0.30 1.62
CA GLN A 23 6.37 1.45 2.48
C GLN A 23 6.58 2.78 1.73
N PHE A 24 7.62 2.88 0.91
CA PHE A 24 7.86 4.06 0.07
C PHE A 24 6.78 4.23 -1.01
N ARG A 25 6.32 3.13 -1.61
CA ARG A 25 5.18 3.13 -2.56
C ARG A 25 3.90 3.65 -1.90
N LEU A 26 3.56 3.16 -0.71
CA LEU A 26 2.42 3.66 0.09
C LEU A 26 2.53 5.15 0.37
N TRP A 27 3.72 5.61 0.78
CA TRP A 27 3.96 7.02 1.06
C TRP A 27 3.68 7.88 -0.18
N ARG A 28 4.16 7.48 -1.37
CA ARG A 28 3.88 8.20 -2.63
C ARG A 28 2.40 8.19 -2.98
N ALA A 29 1.73 7.03 -2.86
CA ALA A 29 0.31 6.89 -3.13
C ALA A 29 -0.53 7.81 -2.23
N TYR A 30 -0.19 7.90 -0.94
CA TYR A 30 -0.81 8.85 0.00
C TYR A 30 -0.67 10.30 -0.46
N HIS A 31 0.54 10.74 -0.83
CA HIS A 31 0.75 12.11 -1.28
C HIS A 31 0.04 12.41 -2.60
N ALA A 32 0.02 11.47 -3.54
CA ALA A 32 -0.75 11.60 -4.77
C ALA A 32 -2.25 11.76 -4.47
N ALA A 33 -2.80 10.97 -3.54
CA ALA A 33 -4.19 11.07 -3.13
C ALA A 33 -4.49 12.41 -2.43
N ALA A 34 -3.59 12.88 -1.55
CA ALA A 34 -3.74 14.17 -0.89
C ALA A 34 -3.72 15.34 -1.89
N LEU A 35 -2.83 15.30 -2.88
CA LEU A 35 -2.77 16.29 -3.96
C LEU A 35 -4.04 16.26 -4.83
N LEU A 36 -4.51 15.06 -5.17
CA LEU A 36 -5.75 14.88 -5.94
C LEU A 36 -6.96 15.41 -5.17
N ALA A 37 -7.05 15.15 -3.86
CA ALA A 37 -8.12 15.63 -3.00
C ALA A 37 -8.08 17.16 -2.80
N ALA A 38 -6.89 17.76 -2.85
CA ALA A 38 -6.72 19.21 -2.80
C ALA A 38 -7.07 19.90 -4.13
N LEU A 39 -7.12 19.16 -5.24
CA LEU A 39 -7.47 19.68 -6.55
C LEU A 39 -8.99 19.92 -6.62
N THR A 40 -9.40 21.18 -6.49
CA THR A 40 -10.79 21.56 -6.74
C THR A 40 -11.06 21.66 -8.24
N ASN A 41 -12.32 21.51 -8.65
CA ASN A 41 -12.72 21.60 -10.05
C ASN A 41 -12.33 22.97 -10.67
N ASP A 42 -12.50 24.05 -9.91
CA ASP A 42 -12.17 25.40 -10.37
C ASP A 42 -10.67 25.56 -10.65
N VAL A 43 -9.80 25.05 -9.76
CA VAL A 43 -8.34 25.06 -9.96
C VAL A 43 -7.92 24.16 -11.13
N ALA A 44 -8.58 23.02 -11.32
CA ALA A 44 -8.32 22.14 -12.45
C ALA A 44 -8.65 22.81 -13.79
N ILE A 45 -9.79 23.51 -13.87
CA ILE A 45 -10.23 24.25 -15.06
C ILE A 45 -9.26 25.41 -15.35
N GLU A 46 -8.89 26.21 -14.34
CA GLU A 46 -7.96 27.34 -14.52
C GLU A 46 -6.56 26.89 -14.96
N ALA A 47 -6.10 25.74 -14.47
CA ALA A 47 -4.82 25.16 -14.86
C ALA A 47 -4.85 24.42 -16.20
N GLY A 48 -6.00 24.35 -16.88
CA GLY A 48 -6.16 23.61 -18.14
C GLY A 48 -6.02 22.10 -17.99
N ILE A 49 -6.22 21.58 -16.78
CA ILE A 49 -6.16 20.14 -16.49
C ILE A 49 -7.47 19.51 -16.96
N ASN A 50 -7.38 18.60 -17.92
CA ASN A 50 -8.54 17.84 -18.38
C ASN A 50 -8.84 16.66 -17.42
N HIS A 51 -10.01 16.02 -17.60
CA HIS A 51 -10.44 14.91 -16.75
C HIS A 51 -9.50 13.68 -16.81
N ASP A 52 -8.68 13.56 -17.85
CA ASP A 52 -7.74 12.46 -18.02
C ASP A 52 -6.59 12.52 -17.00
N GLY A 53 -6.19 13.71 -16.57
CA GLY A 53 -5.13 13.91 -15.57
C GLY A 53 -5.48 13.34 -14.19
N PRO A 54 -6.58 13.82 -13.54
CA PRO A 54 -7.08 13.26 -12.29
C PRO A 54 -7.36 11.76 -12.36
N ALA A 55 -7.90 11.27 -13.49
CA ALA A 55 -8.16 9.86 -13.70
C ALA A 55 -6.87 9.03 -13.74
N ALA A 56 -5.82 9.52 -14.42
CA ALA A 56 -4.52 8.86 -14.46
C ALA A 56 -3.84 8.80 -13.09
N VAL A 57 -3.98 9.85 -12.27
CA VAL A 57 -3.47 9.86 -10.89
C VAL A 57 -4.22 8.86 -10.01
N ALA A 58 -5.55 8.78 -10.15
CA ALA A 58 -6.37 7.79 -9.43
C ALA A 58 -5.98 6.35 -9.80
N GLU A 59 -5.73 6.09 -11.09
CA GLU A 59 -5.28 4.78 -11.58
C GLU A 59 -3.88 4.43 -11.06
N TYR A 60 -2.96 5.40 -11.03
CA TYR A 60 -1.64 5.24 -10.41
C TYR A 60 -1.75 4.85 -8.92
N ILE A 61 -2.57 5.58 -8.15
CA ILE A 61 -2.80 5.28 -6.72
C ILE A 61 -3.33 3.86 -6.55
N ARG A 62 -4.32 3.46 -7.37
CA ARG A 62 -4.88 2.11 -7.35
C ARG A 62 -3.80 1.05 -7.61
N HIS A 63 -2.93 1.27 -8.59
CA HIS A 63 -1.87 0.34 -8.96
C HIS A 63 -0.87 0.15 -7.81
N GLU A 64 -0.35 1.24 -7.24
CA GLU A 64 0.62 1.16 -6.15
C GLU A 64 0.03 0.48 -4.90
N LEU A 65 -1.24 0.72 -4.59
CA LEU A 65 -1.91 0.06 -3.46
C LEU A 65 -2.04 -1.45 -3.69
N LEU A 66 -2.40 -1.87 -4.90
CA LEU A 66 -2.51 -3.29 -5.22
C LEU A 66 -1.16 -4.00 -5.19
N ASP A 67 -0.10 -3.36 -5.70
CA ASP A 67 1.25 -3.93 -5.64
C ASP A 67 1.69 -4.15 -4.20
N VAL A 68 1.43 -3.19 -3.32
CA VAL A 68 1.75 -3.31 -1.89
C VAL A 68 0.94 -4.41 -1.21
N LEU A 69 -0.36 -4.49 -1.48
CA LEU A 69 -1.22 -5.53 -0.89
C LEU A 69 -0.83 -6.94 -1.36
N ASN A 70 -0.45 -7.08 -2.64
CA ASN A 70 -0.01 -8.36 -3.21
C ASN A 70 1.41 -8.75 -2.75
N GLY A 71 2.27 -7.78 -2.44
CA GLY A 71 3.63 -8.00 -1.95
C GLY A 71 3.72 -8.23 -0.43
N ALA A 72 2.66 -7.90 0.31
CA ALA A 72 2.60 -8.07 1.76
C ALA A 72 2.83 -9.54 2.17
N GLN A 73 3.83 -9.74 3.04
CA GLN A 73 4.21 -11.05 3.53
C GLN A 73 3.48 -11.37 4.83
N HIS A 74 2.89 -12.56 4.91
CA HIS A 74 2.25 -13.04 6.12
C HIS A 74 3.32 -13.39 7.16
N LEU A 75 3.17 -12.89 8.40
CA LEU A 75 4.18 -13.00 9.46
C LEU A 75 4.09 -14.26 10.29
N ARG A 76 2.94 -14.94 10.26
CA ARG A 76 2.72 -16.22 10.95
C ARG A 76 2.58 -17.33 9.93
N GLU A 77 3.13 -18.50 10.20
CA GLU A 77 2.71 -19.68 9.45
C GLU A 77 1.20 -19.89 9.70
N PRO A 78 0.40 -20.20 8.66
CA PRO A 78 -0.99 -20.55 8.86
C PRO A 78 -1.06 -21.74 9.82
N ASP A 79 -1.77 -21.58 10.93
CA ASP A 79 -1.94 -22.68 11.88
C ASP A 79 -2.72 -23.81 11.18
N PRO A 80 -2.11 -24.99 10.95
CA PRO A 80 -2.75 -26.07 10.21
C PRO A 80 -3.97 -26.66 10.95
N SER A 81 -4.15 -26.32 12.23
CA SER A 81 -5.31 -26.72 13.02
C SER A 81 -6.52 -25.79 12.85
N ILE A 82 -6.33 -24.60 12.27
CA ILE A 82 -7.40 -23.66 11.96
C ILE A 82 -7.80 -23.88 10.50
N PRO A 83 -9.06 -24.28 10.21
CA PRO A 83 -9.51 -24.43 8.84
C PRO A 83 -9.41 -23.08 8.12
N PRO A 84 -8.92 -23.03 6.86
CA PRO A 84 -8.81 -21.80 6.11
C PRO A 84 -10.18 -21.12 6.06
N SER A 85 -10.20 -19.83 6.40
CA SER A 85 -11.41 -19.04 6.30
C SER A 85 -11.67 -18.73 4.82
N GLY A 86 -12.91 -18.37 4.48
CA GLY A 86 -13.25 -18.00 3.09
C GLY A 86 -12.42 -16.83 2.54
N ALA A 87 -11.75 -16.05 3.41
CA ALA A 87 -10.83 -14.98 3.01
C ALA A 87 -9.44 -15.50 2.57
N ASP A 88 -9.09 -16.73 2.93
CA ASP A 88 -7.79 -17.36 2.62
C ASP A 88 -7.80 -18.13 1.28
N LEU A 89 -8.94 -18.16 0.58
CA LEU A 89 -9.18 -18.95 -0.63
C LEU A 89 -9.23 -18.12 -1.92
N ILE A 90 -8.89 -16.83 -1.87
CA ILE A 90 -9.04 -15.87 -2.99
C ILE A 90 -7.68 -15.42 -3.52
#